data_AF-A0A8X8A8Q6-F1
#
_entry.id   AF-A0A8X8A8Q6-F1
#
_cell.length_a   1.000
_cell.length_b   1.000
_cell.length_c   1.000
_cell.angle_alpha   90.00
_cell.angle_beta   90.00
_cell.angle_gamma   90.00
#
_symmetry.space_group_name_H-M   'P 1'
#
loop_
_entity.id
_entity.type
_entity.pdbx_description
1 polymer ?
#
loop_
_entity_poly.entity_id
_entity_poly.type
_entity_poly.pdbx_seq_one_letter_code
_entity_poly.pdbx_strand_id
1 'polypeptide(L)'
;MCIAVFLWQAHPLYPFLLLLNRDEYHSRPTKPLGWWEGGEILGGKDELAGGTWLGCTRDGKIAFITNVREVTSIPQAKSRGDLTLRFLESNKNPKEYAEELSKEADQYNGFNLILADITSKSMVYLTNRPKPENFIVMEVTPGMHVLSNASLDSPWPKAQRLGHGFKDLLEKYGEAELPTKEMAEILMTNTIKDDESMLPGIYPSEREHQLSSIFIEADTPLGRYGTRSTCALSVKSSGEVNFYERYLDEDQWKEHTMSCQIKKMEVHG
;
A
#
# COMPACT_ATOMS: atom_id res chain seq x y z
N MET A 1 0.47 -8.20 -6.69
CA MET A 1 1.54 -7.17 -6.75
C MET A 1 0.87 -5.85 -6.47
N CYS A 2 1.56 -4.91 -5.86
CA CYS A 2 0.95 -3.62 -5.52
C CYS A 2 1.96 -2.52 -5.86
N ILE A 3 1.47 -1.30 -6.05
CA ILE A 3 2.28 -0.09 -6.13
C ILE A 3 1.60 1.01 -5.30
N ALA A 4 2.41 1.81 -4.63
CA ALA A 4 1.97 2.89 -3.77
C ALA A 4 2.87 4.12 -3.90
N VAL A 5 2.30 5.30 -3.73
CA VAL A 5 3.01 6.54 -3.44
C VAL A 5 2.42 7.14 -2.19
N PHE A 6 3.26 7.63 -1.28
CA PHE A 6 2.79 8.23 -0.04
C PHE A 6 3.65 9.42 0.38
N LEU A 7 3.02 10.29 1.16
CA LEU A 7 3.62 11.45 1.78
C LEU A 7 3.57 11.25 3.29
N TRP A 8 4.70 11.45 3.95
CA TRP A 8 4.86 11.26 5.39
C TRP A 8 5.43 12.51 6.03
N GLN A 9 4.69 13.12 6.97
CA GLN A 9 5.11 14.31 7.73
C GLN A 9 5.69 15.46 6.86
N ALA A 10 5.21 15.59 5.63
CA ALA A 10 5.78 16.51 4.63
C ALA A 10 4.73 17.42 3.96
N HIS A 11 3.55 17.54 4.57
CA HIS A 11 2.52 18.50 4.18
C HIS A 11 1.89 19.13 5.43
N PRO A 12 1.61 20.46 5.44
CA PRO A 12 1.06 21.13 6.63
C PRO A 12 -0.32 20.61 7.05
N LEU A 13 -1.17 20.28 6.07
CA LEU A 13 -2.52 19.74 6.34
C LEU A 13 -2.59 18.22 6.43
N TYR A 14 -1.66 17.48 5.81
CA TYR A 14 -1.74 16.03 5.62
C TYR A 14 -0.48 15.37 6.21
N PRO A 15 -0.44 15.08 7.52
CA PRO A 15 0.64 14.29 8.12
C PRO A 15 0.84 12.93 7.43
N PHE A 16 -0.21 12.38 6.82
CA PHE A 16 -0.12 11.19 5.99
C PHE A 16 -1.08 11.27 4.80
N LEU A 17 -0.59 10.90 3.63
CA LEU A 17 -1.38 10.69 2.41
C LEU A 17 -0.81 9.48 1.67
N LEU A 18 -1.67 8.58 1.21
CA LEU A 18 -1.31 7.37 0.47
C LEU A 18 -2.24 7.21 -0.73
N LEU A 19 -1.64 6.91 -1.89
CA LEU A 19 -2.32 6.32 -3.04
C LEU A 19 -1.79 4.91 -3.26
N LEU A 20 -2.65 3.92 -3.45
CA LEU A 20 -2.24 2.52 -3.55
C LEU A 20 -3.10 1.75 -4.55
N ASN A 21 -2.45 1.01 -5.45
CA ASN A 21 -3.09 -0.02 -6.25
C ASN A 21 -2.79 -1.38 -5.67
N ARG A 22 -3.83 -2.20 -5.53
CA ARG A 22 -3.72 -3.63 -5.33
C ARG A 22 -3.93 -4.34 -6.66
N ASP A 23 -2.89 -5.05 -7.10
CA ASP A 23 -2.94 -5.97 -8.24
C ASP A 23 -3.01 -7.41 -7.76
N GLU A 24 -3.99 -8.15 -8.27
CA GLU A 24 -4.27 -9.52 -7.89
C GLU A 24 -5.13 -10.19 -8.95
N TYR A 25 -5.24 -11.51 -8.92
CA TYR A 25 -6.24 -12.21 -9.71
C TYR A 25 -7.65 -11.67 -9.39
N HIS A 26 -8.40 -11.36 -10.44
CA HIS A 26 -9.76 -10.82 -10.32
C HIS A 26 -10.71 -11.86 -9.68
N SER A 27 -10.42 -13.15 -9.87
CA SER A 27 -11.15 -14.27 -9.27
C SER A 27 -10.90 -14.46 -7.77
N ARG A 28 -9.89 -13.82 -7.18
CA ARG A 28 -9.63 -13.96 -5.74
C ARG A 28 -10.77 -13.29 -4.94
N PRO A 29 -11.45 -13.98 -4.02
CA PRO A 29 -12.55 -13.38 -3.26
C PRO A 29 -12.02 -12.29 -2.33
N THR A 30 -12.73 -11.17 -2.22
CA THR A 30 -12.29 -9.97 -1.51
C THR A 30 -13.50 -9.15 -1.10
N LYS A 31 -13.52 -8.67 0.15
CA LYS A 31 -14.47 -7.64 0.58
C LYS A 31 -13.87 -6.26 0.35
N PRO A 32 -14.67 -5.30 -0.15
CA PRO A 32 -14.24 -3.92 -0.31
C PRO A 32 -13.99 -3.25 1.03
N LEU A 33 -13.49 -2.03 0.97
CA LEU A 33 -13.30 -1.11 2.08
C LEU A 33 -14.56 -1.05 2.95
N GLY A 34 -14.37 -1.38 4.22
CA GLY A 34 -15.41 -1.31 5.23
C GLY A 34 -14.84 -1.48 6.63
N TRP A 35 -15.66 -1.16 7.63
CA TRP A 35 -15.37 -1.53 9.01
C TRP A 35 -15.49 -3.04 9.18
N TRP A 36 -14.47 -3.63 9.77
CA TRP A 36 -14.48 -5.05 10.12
C TRP A 36 -15.37 -5.29 11.33
N GLU A 37 -15.67 -6.55 11.61
CA GLU A 37 -16.35 -6.94 12.83
C GLU A 37 -15.59 -6.41 14.07
N GLY A 38 -16.32 -5.89 15.06
CA GLY A 38 -15.74 -5.17 16.20
C GLY A 38 -15.46 -3.68 15.95
N GLY A 39 -15.46 -3.24 14.68
CA GLY A 39 -15.49 -1.81 14.33
C GLY A 39 -14.21 -1.01 14.60
N GLU A 40 -13.09 -1.68 14.87
CA GLU A 40 -11.80 -1.01 15.13
C GLU A 40 -10.88 -0.94 13.91
N ILE A 41 -11.02 -1.87 12.94
CA ILE A 41 -10.23 -1.90 11.70
C ILE A 41 -11.09 -1.45 10.52
N LEU A 42 -10.55 -0.52 9.73
CA LEU A 42 -11.10 -0.06 8.47
C LEU A 42 -10.15 -0.45 7.34
N GLY A 43 -10.64 -1.21 6.35
CA GLY A 43 -9.85 -1.63 5.21
C GLY A 43 -10.52 -2.74 4.41
N GLY A 44 -10.01 -3.06 3.23
CA GLY A 44 -10.47 -4.21 2.46
C GLY A 44 -10.00 -5.52 3.08
N LYS A 45 -10.72 -6.63 2.81
CA LYS A 45 -10.41 -7.96 3.36
C LYS A 45 -10.17 -8.98 2.26
N ASP A 46 -9.05 -9.67 2.33
CA ASP A 46 -8.80 -10.87 1.52
C ASP A 46 -9.60 -12.04 2.10
N GLU A 47 -10.64 -12.49 1.41
CA GLU A 47 -11.51 -13.55 1.93
C GLU A 47 -10.88 -14.94 1.82
N LEU A 48 -9.88 -15.11 0.95
CA LEU A 48 -9.20 -16.40 0.80
C LEU A 48 -8.20 -16.62 1.94
N ALA A 49 -7.43 -15.60 2.29
CA ALA A 49 -6.37 -15.71 3.31
C ALA A 49 -6.71 -15.06 4.65
N GLY A 50 -7.83 -14.33 4.75
CA GLY A 50 -8.32 -13.71 5.99
C GLY A 50 -7.68 -12.37 6.38
N GLY A 51 -6.56 -11.98 5.74
CA GLY A 51 -5.81 -10.76 6.05
C GLY A 51 -6.21 -9.51 5.26
N THR A 52 -5.37 -8.47 5.30
CA THR A 52 -5.57 -7.22 4.55
C THR A 52 -4.28 -6.70 3.89
N TRP A 53 -4.43 -5.98 2.78
CA TRP A 53 -3.31 -5.34 2.07
C TRP A 53 -3.09 -3.88 2.48
N LEU A 54 -4.12 -3.23 3.01
CA LEU A 54 -4.13 -1.86 3.47
C LEU A 54 -5.27 -1.70 4.49
N GLY A 55 -4.96 -1.15 5.65
CA GLY A 55 -5.97 -0.79 6.63
C GLY A 55 -5.48 0.24 7.63
N CYS A 56 -6.43 0.82 8.36
CA CYS A 56 -6.17 1.72 9.47
C CYS A 56 -7.10 1.42 10.66
N THR A 57 -6.72 1.89 11.84
CA THR A 57 -7.52 1.77 13.06
C THR A 57 -8.03 3.11 13.55
N ARG A 58 -9.04 3.09 14.42
CA ARG A 58 -9.58 4.29 15.08
C ARG A 58 -8.58 5.00 15.97
N ASP A 59 -7.54 4.33 16.44
CA ASP A 59 -6.52 4.89 17.29
C ASP A 59 -5.27 5.38 16.52
N GLY A 60 -5.32 5.35 15.19
CA GLY A 60 -4.33 6.00 14.33
C GLY A 60 -3.23 5.08 13.79
N LYS A 61 -3.37 3.75 13.90
CA LYS A 61 -2.47 2.83 13.19
C LYS A 61 -2.83 2.76 11.72
N ILE A 62 -1.82 2.66 10.88
CA ILE A 62 -1.96 2.41 9.44
C ILE A 62 -0.95 1.35 9.07
N ALA A 63 -1.34 0.38 8.25
CA ALA A 63 -0.40 -0.55 7.67
C ALA A 63 -0.79 -0.92 6.25
N PHE A 64 0.22 -1.08 5.40
CA PHE A 64 0.04 -1.58 4.05
C PHE A 64 1.26 -2.37 3.59
N ILE A 65 1.02 -3.23 2.60
CA ILE A 65 2.02 -4.19 2.15
C ILE A 65 2.06 -4.27 0.62
N THR A 66 3.26 -4.40 0.08
CA THR A 66 3.48 -4.82 -1.31
C THR A 66 4.28 -6.11 -1.34
N ASN A 67 4.09 -6.90 -2.40
CA ASN A 67 4.90 -8.10 -2.63
C ASN A 67 6.25 -7.70 -3.23
N VAL A 68 7.33 -8.34 -2.81
CA VAL A 68 8.60 -8.31 -3.56
C VAL A 68 8.46 -9.23 -4.78
N ARG A 69 8.96 -8.77 -5.93
CA ARG A 69 8.97 -9.54 -7.17
C ARG A 69 10.13 -10.54 -7.10
N GLU A 70 9.81 -11.83 -7.14
CA GLU A 70 10.78 -12.93 -7.05
C GLU A 70 10.28 -14.15 -7.84
N VAL A 71 11.21 -14.95 -8.36
CA VAL A 71 10.89 -16.17 -9.13
C VAL A 71 10.52 -17.33 -8.20
N THR A 72 11.22 -17.43 -7.07
CA THR A 72 11.03 -18.51 -6.11
C THR A 72 10.04 -18.07 -5.06
N SER A 73 9.01 -18.88 -4.82
CA SER A 73 8.08 -18.71 -3.70
C SER A 73 8.05 -19.95 -2.84
N ILE A 74 7.91 -19.77 -1.53
CA ILE A 74 7.63 -20.82 -0.57
C ILE A 74 6.16 -21.22 -0.72
N PRO A 75 5.83 -22.46 -1.14
CA PRO A 75 4.45 -22.86 -1.43
C PRO A 75 3.52 -22.82 -0.21
N GLN A 76 4.05 -23.09 0.99
CA GLN A 76 3.31 -23.15 2.25
C GLN A 76 3.63 -21.94 3.16
N ALA A 77 4.07 -20.81 2.58
CA ALA A 77 4.30 -19.60 3.36
C ALA A 77 3.00 -19.06 3.95
N LYS A 78 3.12 -18.43 5.12
CA LYS A 78 2.03 -17.64 5.71
C LYS A 78 1.62 -16.51 4.76
N SER A 79 0.34 -16.12 4.83
CA SER A 79 -0.17 -15.01 4.03
C SER A 79 0.47 -13.69 4.46
N ARG A 80 1.00 -12.93 3.51
CA ARG A 80 1.53 -11.57 3.77
C ARG A 80 0.47 -10.62 4.33
N GLY A 81 -0.80 -10.80 3.98
CA GLY A 81 -1.89 -9.98 4.53
C GLY A 81 -2.12 -10.17 6.03
N ASP A 82 -1.62 -11.28 6.61
CA ASP A 82 -1.62 -11.52 8.06
C ASP A 82 -0.72 -10.50 8.79
N LEU A 83 0.38 -10.08 8.17
CA LEU A 83 1.33 -9.13 8.74
C LEU A 83 0.68 -7.78 9.03
N THR A 84 -0.12 -7.29 8.08
CA THR A 84 -0.88 -6.05 8.20
C THR A 84 -1.96 -6.19 9.27
N LEU A 85 -2.73 -7.29 9.22
CA LEU A 85 -3.83 -7.53 10.14
C LEU A 85 -3.35 -7.60 11.59
N ARG A 86 -2.35 -8.44 11.88
CA ARG A 86 -1.80 -8.61 13.22
C ARG A 86 -1.24 -7.33 13.82
N PHE A 87 -0.67 -6.43 13.01
CA PHE A 87 -0.24 -5.12 13.50
C PHE A 87 -1.43 -4.27 13.95
N LEU A 88 -2.48 -4.20 13.11
CA LEU A 88 -3.71 -3.43 13.37
C LEU A 88 -4.51 -3.99 14.56
N GLU A 89 -4.44 -5.28 14.83
CA GLU A 89 -5.06 -5.93 16.01
C GLU A 89 -4.21 -5.81 17.28
N SER A 90 -2.90 -5.60 17.15
CA SER A 90 -2.00 -5.52 18.30
C SER A 90 -2.10 -4.16 19.00
N ASN A 91 -1.61 -4.08 20.24
CA ASN A 91 -1.35 -2.82 20.93
C ASN A 91 0.10 -2.31 20.77
N LYS A 92 0.91 -2.96 19.93
CA LYS A 92 2.34 -2.64 19.76
C LYS A 92 2.54 -1.38 18.92
N ASN A 93 3.58 -0.62 19.23
CA ASN A 93 4.04 0.44 18.32
C ASN A 93 4.75 -0.17 17.10
N PRO A 94 5.01 0.62 16.03
CA PRO A 94 5.59 0.08 14.80
C PRO A 94 6.94 -0.64 14.99
N LYS A 95 7.82 -0.13 15.88
CA LYS A 95 9.14 -0.71 16.15
C LYS A 95 9.05 -2.01 16.95
N GLU A 96 8.23 -2.05 18.00
CA GLU A 96 8.01 -3.26 18.80
C GLU A 96 7.47 -4.42 17.95
N TYR A 97 6.52 -4.11 17.06
CA TYR A 97 5.99 -5.11 16.14
C TYR A 97 7.04 -5.59 15.14
N ALA A 98 7.89 -4.68 14.64
CA ALA A 98 8.98 -5.01 13.73
C ALA A 98 10.02 -5.95 14.36
N GLU A 99 10.36 -5.73 15.63
CA GLU A 99 11.27 -6.59 16.40
C GLU A 99 10.69 -8.00 16.60
N GLU A 100 9.39 -8.12 16.84
CA GLU A 100 8.71 -9.42 16.91
C GLU A 100 8.74 -10.15 15.56
N LEU A 101 8.35 -9.44 14.49
CA LEU A 101 8.26 -10.00 13.15
C LEU A 101 9.61 -10.51 12.63
N SER A 102 10.72 -9.88 13.03
CA SER A 102 12.07 -10.31 12.64
C SER A 102 12.37 -11.79 12.94
N LYS A 103 11.68 -12.38 13.92
CA LYS A 103 11.86 -13.77 14.38
C LYS A 103 11.14 -14.80 13.50
N GLU A 104 10.21 -14.36 12.66
CA GLU A 104 9.39 -15.25 11.81
C GLU A 104 9.26 -14.74 10.36
N ALA A 105 10.05 -13.73 9.96
CA ALA A 105 9.98 -13.11 8.64
C ALA A 105 10.30 -14.08 7.48
N ASP A 106 11.05 -15.15 7.76
CA ASP A 106 11.40 -16.24 6.84
C ASP A 106 10.22 -17.17 6.52
N GLN A 107 9.14 -17.13 7.31
CA GLN A 107 7.92 -17.91 7.09
C GLN A 107 7.01 -17.30 6.01
N TYR A 108 7.37 -16.14 5.46
CA TYR A 108 6.60 -15.41 4.46
C TYR A 108 7.36 -15.32 3.13
N ASN A 109 6.60 -15.32 2.03
CA ASN A 109 7.13 -14.88 0.73
C ASN A 109 7.57 -13.42 0.78
N GLY A 110 8.36 -12.99 -0.20
CA GLY A 110 8.95 -11.66 -0.25
C GLY A 110 7.93 -10.54 -0.08
N PHE A 111 8.19 -9.64 0.87
CA PHE A 111 7.30 -8.52 1.19
C PHE A 111 8.04 -7.22 1.46
N ASN A 112 7.29 -6.14 1.30
CA ASN A 112 7.60 -4.79 1.74
C ASN A 112 6.43 -4.31 2.60
N LEU A 113 6.67 -4.04 3.88
CA LEU A 113 5.64 -3.69 4.86
C LEU A 113 5.91 -2.30 5.40
N ILE A 114 4.89 -1.44 5.37
CA ILE A 114 4.90 -0.13 6.03
C ILE A 114 3.96 -0.21 7.23
N LEU A 115 4.47 0.17 8.39
CA LEU A 115 3.73 0.27 9.64
C LEU A 115 3.85 1.70 10.14
N ALA A 116 2.71 2.34 10.38
CA ALA A 116 2.67 3.71 10.88
C ALA A 116 1.72 3.82 12.07
N ASP A 117 2.07 4.72 12.98
CA ASP A 117 1.21 5.23 14.02
C ASP A 117 1.23 6.76 13.92
N ILE A 118 0.08 7.31 13.49
CA ILE A 118 -0.10 8.75 13.29
C ILE A 118 0.07 9.52 14.60
N THR A 119 -0.38 8.94 15.72
CA THR A 119 -0.41 9.63 17.02
C THR A 119 0.98 9.82 17.60
N SER A 120 1.84 8.81 17.47
CA SER A 120 3.24 8.87 17.88
C SER A 120 4.19 9.39 16.79
N LYS A 121 3.67 9.69 15.59
CA LYS A 121 4.45 10.10 14.41
C LYS A 121 5.59 9.12 14.11
N SER A 122 5.33 7.83 14.28
CA SER A 122 6.30 6.76 14.02
C SER A 122 5.90 6.01 12.76
N MET A 123 6.85 5.81 11.86
CA MET A 123 6.67 4.95 10.69
C MET A 123 7.92 4.12 10.48
N VAL A 124 7.74 2.81 10.27
CA VAL A 124 8.82 1.91 9.90
C VAL A 124 8.49 1.15 8.62
N TYR A 125 9.52 0.92 7.84
CA TYR A 125 9.54 0.07 6.67
C TYR A 125 10.29 -1.23 7.00
N LEU A 126 9.72 -2.35 6.57
CA LEU A 126 10.33 -3.67 6.72
C LEU A 126 10.33 -4.42 5.40
N THR A 127 11.39 -5.19 5.15
CA THR A 127 11.40 -6.19 4.08
C THR A 127 12.21 -7.42 4.51
N ASN A 128 11.76 -8.60 4.05
CA ASN A 128 12.46 -9.88 4.22
C ASN A 128 13.23 -10.31 2.95
N ARG A 129 13.38 -9.41 1.97
CA ARG A 129 14.26 -9.58 0.82
C ARG A 129 15.24 -8.41 0.61
N PRO A 130 15.86 -7.86 1.67
CA PRO A 130 16.99 -6.97 1.44
C PRO A 130 18.15 -7.74 0.81
N LYS A 131 19.13 -7.02 0.28
CA LYS A 131 20.42 -7.58 -0.10
C LYS A 131 21.48 -6.63 0.45
N PRO A 132 22.51 -7.12 1.17
CA PRO A 132 22.86 -8.52 1.45
C PRO A 132 22.16 -9.17 2.67
N GLU A 133 21.39 -8.43 3.47
CA GLU A 133 20.73 -8.95 4.68
C GLU A 133 19.50 -9.81 4.35
N ASN A 134 19.00 -10.58 5.31
CA ASN A 134 17.77 -11.37 5.14
C ASN A 134 16.50 -10.66 5.66
N PHE A 135 16.67 -9.62 6.47
CA PHE A 135 15.58 -8.81 7.00
C PHE A 135 16.12 -7.45 7.44
N ILE A 136 15.42 -6.37 7.10
CA ILE A 136 15.74 -5.03 7.57
C ILE A 136 14.51 -4.34 8.13
N VAL A 137 14.74 -3.48 9.12
CA VAL A 137 13.78 -2.53 9.66
C VAL A 137 14.41 -1.15 9.53
N MET A 138 13.71 -0.22 8.89
CA MET A 138 14.17 1.16 8.71
C MET A 138 13.09 2.12 9.18
N GLU A 139 13.48 3.16 9.89
CA GLU A 139 12.60 4.30 10.13
C GLU A 139 12.37 5.04 8.81
N VAL A 140 11.13 5.38 8.52
CA VAL A 140 10.79 6.14 7.30
C VAL A 140 10.94 7.61 7.60
N THR A 141 11.86 8.26 6.89
CA THR A 141 12.10 9.69 7.02
C THR A 141 10.90 10.50 6.53
N PRO A 142 10.65 11.70 7.05
CA PRO A 142 9.66 12.61 6.46
C PRO A 142 9.96 12.89 4.98
N GLY A 143 8.94 12.82 4.13
CA GLY A 143 9.09 13.02 2.69
C GLY A 143 8.06 12.28 1.85
N MET A 144 8.28 12.33 0.54
CA MET A 144 7.54 11.57 -0.45
C MET A 144 8.29 10.26 -0.75
N HIS A 145 7.56 9.16 -0.78
CA HIS A 145 8.10 7.83 -1.04
C HIS A 145 7.25 7.06 -2.04
N VAL A 146 7.88 6.19 -2.82
CA VAL A 146 7.21 5.29 -3.76
C VAL A 146 7.61 3.85 -3.46
N LEU A 147 6.63 2.98 -3.34
CA LEU A 147 6.83 1.56 -3.06
C LEU A 147 6.14 0.71 -4.12
N SER A 148 6.93 -0.06 -4.87
CA SER A 148 6.45 -1.01 -5.88
C SER A 148 6.77 -2.44 -5.42
N ASN A 149 7.24 -3.32 -6.31
CA ASN A 149 7.58 -4.71 -6.00
C ASN A 149 9.08 -4.95 -5.77
N ALA A 150 9.79 -3.91 -5.34
CA ALA A 150 11.19 -3.94 -4.92
C ALA A 150 11.32 -3.12 -3.63
N SER A 151 12.54 -2.84 -3.18
CA SER A 151 12.77 -2.02 -1.99
C SER A 151 12.13 -0.62 -2.10
N LEU A 152 11.84 0.01 -0.96
CA LEU A 152 11.36 1.39 -0.88
C LEU A 152 12.22 2.34 -1.74
N ASP A 153 11.56 3.19 -2.53
CA ASP A 153 12.16 4.16 -3.45
C ASP A 153 13.07 3.57 -4.54
N SER A 154 12.92 2.27 -4.85
CA SER A 154 13.60 1.66 -5.99
C SER A 154 13.24 2.38 -7.30
N PRO A 155 14.22 2.71 -8.16
CA PRO A 155 14.04 3.58 -9.33
C PRO A 155 13.45 2.82 -10.53
N TRP A 156 12.40 2.02 -10.32
CA TRP A 156 11.70 1.36 -11.43
C TRP A 156 10.97 2.40 -12.27
N PRO A 157 10.92 2.28 -13.61
CA PRO A 157 10.36 3.34 -14.47
C PRO A 157 8.92 3.70 -14.09
N LYS A 158 8.07 2.71 -13.78
CA LYS A 158 6.71 2.97 -13.27
C LYS A 158 6.63 3.65 -11.92
N ALA A 159 7.57 3.34 -11.02
CA ALA A 159 7.65 4.00 -9.71
C ALA A 159 8.09 5.46 -9.87
N GLN A 160 9.06 5.71 -10.75
CA GLN A 160 9.47 7.07 -11.09
C GLN A 160 8.34 7.85 -11.75
N ARG A 161 7.62 7.29 -12.73
CA ARG A 161 6.44 7.96 -13.33
C ARG A 161 5.41 8.33 -12.27
N LEU A 162 5.07 7.40 -11.37
CA LEU A 162 4.13 7.66 -10.29
C LEU A 162 4.62 8.79 -9.37
N GLY A 163 5.89 8.73 -8.97
CA GLY A 163 6.51 9.76 -8.11
C GLY A 163 6.53 11.14 -8.75
N HIS A 164 6.88 11.25 -10.04
CA HIS A 164 6.85 12.53 -10.76
C HIS A 164 5.43 13.09 -10.84
N GLY A 165 4.44 12.28 -11.27
CA GLY A 165 3.06 12.74 -11.36
C GLY A 165 2.47 13.14 -9.99
N PHE A 166 2.82 12.43 -8.92
CA PHE A 166 2.41 12.81 -7.57
C PHE A 166 3.03 14.13 -7.12
N LYS A 167 4.33 14.32 -7.38
CA LYS A 167 5.02 15.58 -7.10
C LYS A 167 4.41 16.76 -7.87
N ASP A 168 4.11 16.59 -9.16
CA ASP A 168 3.48 17.62 -9.98
C ASP A 168 2.12 18.05 -9.42
N LEU A 169 1.32 17.10 -8.92
CA LEU A 169 0.04 17.41 -8.26
C LEU A 169 0.23 18.11 -6.91
N LEU A 170 1.21 17.69 -6.10
CA LEU A 170 1.54 18.40 -4.85
C LEU A 170 1.96 19.84 -5.11
N GLU A 171 2.80 20.09 -6.12
CA GLU A 171 3.23 21.44 -6.51
C GLU A 171 2.06 22.27 -7.05
N LYS A 172 1.16 21.67 -7.83
CA LYS A 172 -0.05 22.32 -8.36
C LYS A 172 -0.98 22.81 -7.24
N TYR A 173 -1.19 22.00 -6.20
CA TYR A 173 -2.11 22.34 -5.10
C TYR A 173 -1.42 23.09 -3.94
N GLY A 174 -0.09 23.03 -3.84
CA GLY A 174 0.68 23.70 -2.81
C GLY A 174 0.28 23.22 -1.41
N GLU A 175 -0.03 24.15 -0.52
CA GLU A 175 -0.45 23.86 0.86
C GLU A 175 -1.98 23.77 1.04
N ALA A 176 -2.75 23.84 -0.04
CA ALA A 176 -4.20 23.78 -0.01
C ALA A 176 -4.73 22.36 0.29
N GLU A 177 -6.05 22.22 0.42
CA GLU A 177 -6.65 20.88 0.50
C GLU A 177 -6.41 20.10 -0.79
N LEU A 178 -5.93 18.86 -0.65
CA LEU A 178 -5.63 17.97 -1.76
C LEU A 178 -6.89 17.20 -2.18
N PRO A 179 -7.28 17.19 -3.46
CA PRO A 179 -8.38 16.38 -3.97
C PRO A 179 -7.94 14.92 -4.12
N THR A 180 -7.75 14.23 -2.99
CA THR A 180 -7.09 12.92 -2.91
C THR A 180 -7.75 11.84 -3.78
N LYS A 181 -9.08 11.85 -3.92
CA LYS A 181 -9.82 11.00 -4.87
C LYS A 181 -9.37 11.25 -6.31
N GLU A 182 -9.40 12.50 -6.76
CA GLU A 182 -9.02 12.88 -8.13
C GLU A 182 -7.54 12.56 -8.39
N MET A 183 -6.66 12.79 -7.42
CA MET A 183 -5.24 12.42 -7.53
C MET A 183 -5.08 10.91 -7.75
N ALA A 184 -5.86 10.08 -7.04
CA ALA A 184 -5.86 8.63 -7.24
C ALA A 184 -6.36 8.25 -8.64
N GLU A 185 -7.46 8.85 -9.08
CA GLU A 185 -8.03 8.60 -10.42
C GLU A 185 -7.08 9.01 -11.54
N ILE A 186 -6.33 10.11 -11.39
CA ILE A 186 -5.36 10.57 -12.40
C ILE A 186 -4.13 9.66 -12.45
N LEU A 187 -3.52 9.39 -11.29
CA LEU A 187 -2.21 8.76 -11.22
C LEU A 187 -2.29 7.24 -11.26
N MET A 188 -3.26 6.67 -10.54
CA MET A 188 -3.30 5.24 -10.28
C MET A 188 -4.02 4.46 -11.39
N THR A 189 -4.66 5.13 -12.36
CA THR A 189 -5.23 4.47 -13.57
C THR A 189 -4.30 4.56 -14.79
N ASN A 190 -3.03 4.90 -14.58
CA ASN A 190 -2.06 5.03 -15.66
C ASN A 190 -1.66 3.64 -16.21
N THR A 191 -2.04 3.38 -17.47
CA THR A 191 -1.80 2.11 -18.18
C THR A 191 -0.52 2.12 -19.02
N ILE A 192 0.29 3.19 -18.98
CA ILE A 192 1.55 3.28 -19.72
C ILE A 192 2.51 2.20 -19.20
N LYS A 193 2.96 1.34 -20.11
CA LYS A 193 3.95 0.29 -19.87
C LYS A 193 5.37 0.85 -19.98
N ASP A 194 6.30 0.20 -19.29
CA ASP A 194 7.72 0.54 -19.35
C ASP A 194 8.32 0.07 -20.69
N ASP A 195 9.37 0.77 -21.13
CA ASP A 195 10.23 0.32 -22.22
C ASP A 195 10.84 -1.05 -21.86
N GLU A 196 10.83 -2.00 -22.81
CA GLU A 196 11.34 -3.35 -22.57
C GLU A 196 12.81 -3.38 -22.14
N SER A 197 13.63 -2.43 -22.60
CA SER A 197 15.04 -2.30 -22.23
C SER A 197 15.27 -1.89 -20.78
N MET A 198 14.23 -1.36 -20.11
CA MET A 198 14.28 -0.85 -18.74
C MET A 198 13.61 -1.79 -17.73
N LEU A 199 13.19 -2.98 -18.17
CA LEU A 199 12.57 -3.98 -17.32
C LEU A 199 13.59 -4.60 -16.34
N PRO A 200 13.16 -5.02 -15.13
CA PRO A 200 14.08 -5.45 -14.08
C PRO A 200 14.74 -6.82 -14.33
N GLY A 201 14.30 -7.60 -15.31
CA GLY A 201 14.91 -8.88 -15.69
C GLY A 201 14.69 -10.00 -14.68
N ILE A 202 13.60 -9.96 -13.91
CA ILE A 202 13.25 -10.95 -12.88
C ILE A 202 12.38 -12.06 -13.48
N TYR A 203 11.43 -11.72 -14.35
CA TYR A 203 10.62 -12.66 -15.13
C TYR A 203 10.98 -12.59 -16.63
N PRO A 204 10.45 -13.50 -17.47
CA PRO A 204 10.52 -13.34 -18.92
C PRO A 204 9.95 -11.97 -19.35
N SER A 205 10.60 -11.32 -20.33
CA SER A 205 10.31 -9.94 -20.75
C SER A 205 8.82 -9.68 -21.00
N GLU A 206 8.15 -10.57 -21.73
CA GLU A 206 6.71 -10.46 -22.02
C GLU A 206 5.86 -10.31 -20.75
N ARG A 207 6.14 -11.13 -19.74
CA ARG A 207 5.44 -11.08 -18.44
C ARG A 207 5.79 -9.80 -17.69
N GLU A 208 7.04 -9.36 -17.71
CA GLU A 208 7.42 -8.11 -17.03
C GLU A 208 6.79 -6.89 -17.68
N HIS A 209 6.77 -6.84 -19.00
CA HIS A 209 6.16 -5.77 -19.79
C HIS A 209 4.66 -5.67 -19.50
N GLN A 210 3.93 -6.79 -19.44
CA GLN A 210 2.52 -6.81 -19.02
C GLN A 210 2.29 -6.24 -17.61
N LEU A 211 3.27 -6.35 -16.71
CA LEU A 211 3.19 -5.94 -15.31
C LEU A 211 3.86 -4.58 -15.02
N SER A 212 4.24 -3.85 -16.07
CA SER A 212 5.08 -2.66 -16.00
C SER A 212 4.30 -1.34 -15.92
N SER A 213 2.96 -1.38 -16.00
CA SER A 213 2.12 -0.20 -15.76
C SER A 213 1.82 0.02 -14.27
N ILE A 214 1.32 1.20 -13.93
CA ILE A 214 0.81 1.53 -12.59
C ILE A 214 -0.55 0.85 -12.39
N PHE A 215 -1.41 0.93 -13.40
CA PHE A 215 -2.65 0.18 -13.52
C PHE A 215 -2.42 -1.04 -14.40
N ILE A 216 -2.36 -2.23 -13.80
CA ILE A 216 -2.03 -3.48 -14.49
C ILE A 216 -3.29 -4.11 -15.07
N GLU A 217 -3.21 -4.51 -16.34
CA GLU A 217 -4.20 -5.34 -17.00
C GLU A 217 -3.47 -6.44 -17.78
N ALA A 218 -3.62 -7.68 -17.35
CA ALA A 218 -2.94 -8.82 -17.95
C ALA A 218 -3.84 -10.06 -17.99
N ASP A 219 -3.89 -10.71 -19.15
CA ASP A 219 -4.47 -12.04 -19.29
C ASP A 219 -3.38 -13.09 -19.06
N THR A 220 -3.65 -14.02 -18.14
CA THR A 220 -2.74 -15.12 -17.84
C THR A 220 -3.44 -16.47 -18.09
N PRO A 221 -2.69 -17.57 -18.21
CA PRO A 221 -3.30 -18.90 -18.30
C PRO A 221 -4.22 -19.27 -17.11
N LEU A 222 -4.08 -18.60 -15.97
CA LEU A 222 -4.90 -18.80 -14.77
C LEU A 222 -6.09 -17.83 -14.68
N GLY A 223 -6.27 -16.94 -15.68
CA GLY A 223 -7.31 -15.93 -15.74
C GLY A 223 -6.77 -14.49 -15.72
N ARG A 224 -7.69 -13.53 -15.60
CA ARG A 224 -7.37 -12.09 -15.54
C ARG A 224 -6.65 -11.74 -14.24
N TYR A 225 -5.49 -11.11 -14.40
CA TYR A 225 -4.67 -10.57 -13.33
C TYR A 225 -4.45 -9.09 -13.56
N GLY A 226 -4.65 -8.26 -12.53
CA GLY A 226 -4.50 -6.84 -12.70
C GLY A 226 -4.88 -6.04 -11.49
N THR A 227 -4.82 -4.72 -11.63
CA THR A 227 -5.32 -3.79 -10.62
C THR A 227 -6.80 -4.02 -10.44
N ARG A 228 -7.18 -4.32 -9.20
CA ARG A 228 -8.58 -4.57 -8.81
C ARG A 228 -9.08 -3.66 -7.70
N SER A 229 -8.18 -2.91 -7.09
CA SER A 229 -8.49 -1.87 -6.11
C SER A 229 -7.50 -0.73 -6.24
N THR A 230 -8.02 0.50 -6.28
CA THR A 230 -7.31 1.77 -6.22
C THR A 230 -7.79 2.50 -4.99
N CYS A 231 -6.88 2.78 -4.06
CA CYS A 231 -7.17 3.41 -2.79
C CYS A 231 -6.53 4.79 -2.69
N ALA A 232 -7.21 5.72 -2.02
CA ALA A 232 -6.62 6.92 -1.46
C ALA A 232 -6.91 6.97 0.04
N LEU A 233 -5.89 7.06 0.88
CA LEU A 233 -6.03 7.21 2.32
C LEU A 233 -5.32 8.49 2.74
N SER A 234 -6.06 9.43 3.31
CA SER A 234 -5.51 10.67 3.85
C SER A 234 -5.85 10.81 5.32
N VAL A 235 -4.90 11.37 6.07
CA VAL A 235 -5.10 11.77 7.46
C VAL A 235 -4.73 13.24 7.55
N LYS A 236 -5.69 14.07 7.97
CA LYS A 236 -5.46 15.49 8.22
C LYS A 236 -4.81 15.71 9.58
N SER A 237 -4.16 16.85 9.77
CA SER A 237 -3.60 17.26 11.07
C SER A 237 -4.65 17.39 12.18
N SER A 238 -5.93 17.57 11.81
CA SER A 238 -7.08 17.52 12.70
C SER A 238 -7.43 16.12 13.21
N GLY A 239 -6.80 15.06 12.69
CA GLY A 239 -7.16 13.66 12.96
C GLY A 239 -8.29 13.11 12.09
N GLU A 240 -8.81 13.91 11.14
CA GLU A 240 -9.80 13.46 10.17
C GLU A 240 -9.15 12.48 9.18
N VAL A 241 -9.77 11.32 9.00
CA VAL A 241 -9.35 10.28 8.06
C VAL A 241 -10.36 10.22 6.93
N ASN A 242 -9.88 10.27 5.68
CA ASN A 242 -10.67 9.96 4.50
C ASN A 242 -10.03 8.79 3.75
N PHE A 243 -10.81 7.73 3.56
CA PHE A 243 -10.38 6.51 2.89
C PHE A 243 -11.32 6.23 1.71
N TYR A 244 -10.84 6.50 0.50
CA TYR A 244 -11.51 6.19 -0.75
C TYR A 244 -11.00 4.87 -1.31
N GLU A 245 -11.91 4.08 -1.88
CA GLU A 245 -11.59 2.91 -2.69
C GLU A 245 -12.46 2.88 -3.95
N ARG A 246 -11.80 2.69 -5.11
CA ARG A 246 -12.41 2.19 -6.33
C ARG A 246 -12.00 0.74 -6.52
N TYR A 247 -12.95 -0.18 -6.55
CA TYR A 247 -12.70 -1.62 -6.57
C TYR A 247 -13.51 -2.33 -7.64
N LEU A 248 -12.99 -3.47 -8.10
CA LEU A 248 -13.64 -4.34 -9.06
C LEU A 248 -14.50 -5.37 -8.32
N ASP A 249 -15.80 -5.38 -8.65
CA ASP A 249 -16.78 -6.33 -8.13
C ASP A 249 -17.69 -6.81 -9.26
N GLU A 250 -17.76 -8.12 -9.47
CA GLU A 250 -18.48 -8.74 -10.60
C GLU A 250 -18.20 -8.07 -11.96
N ASP A 251 -16.92 -7.77 -12.22
CA ASP A 251 -16.44 -7.06 -13.43
C ASP A 251 -16.93 -5.61 -13.59
N GLN A 252 -17.54 -5.04 -12.57
CA GLN A 252 -17.93 -3.64 -12.53
C GLN A 252 -17.06 -2.88 -11.54
N TRP A 253 -16.62 -1.69 -11.95
CA TRP A 253 -15.93 -0.77 -11.05
C TRP A 253 -16.95 -0.07 -10.17
N LYS A 254 -16.83 -0.29 -8.87
CA LYS A 254 -17.59 0.41 -7.83
C LYS A 254 -16.67 1.34 -7.08
N GLU A 255 -17.24 2.35 -6.45
CA GLU A 255 -16.50 3.28 -5.61
C GLU A 255 -17.19 3.51 -4.27
N HIS A 256 -16.40 3.74 -3.23
CA HIS A 256 -16.88 4.08 -1.91
C HIS A 256 -15.82 4.89 -1.16
N THR A 257 -16.26 5.88 -0.39
CA THR A 257 -15.44 6.63 0.56
C THR A 257 -15.97 6.45 1.97
N MET A 258 -15.08 6.17 2.91
CA MET A 258 -15.36 6.17 4.33
C MET A 258 -14.55 7.27 5.01
N SER A 259 -15.19 7.97 5.95
CA SER A 259 -14.54 8.99 6.75
C SER A 259 -14.69 8.66 8.24
N CYS A 260 -13.66 8.96 9.03
CA CYS A 260 -13.69 8.81 10.48
C CYS A 260 -12.70 9.74 11.17
N GLN A 261 -12.74 9.77 12.51
CA GLN A 261 -11.85 10.58 13.34
C GLN A 261 -10.93 9.68 14.16
N ILE A 262 -9.63 10.02 14.24
CA ILE A 262 -8.69 9.35 15.14
C ILE A 262 -9.00 9.73 16.59
N LYS A 263 -9.41 8.74 17.40
CA LYS A 263 -9.85 8.91 18.80
C LYS A 263 -8.82 9.64 19.68
N LYS A 264 -7.53 9.37 19.47
CA LYS A 264 -6.42 9.88 20.29
C LYS A 264 -5.95 11.30 19.91
N MET A 265 -6.50 11.90 18.86
CA MET A 265 -6.14 13.25 18.42
C MET A 265 -7.23 14.29 18.73
N GLU A 266 -8.21 13.97 19.60
CA GLU A 266 -9.18 14.96 20.05
C GLU A 266 -8.46 16.15 20.70
N VAL A 267 -8.62 17.28 20.02
CA VAL A 267 -7.93 18.55 20.26
C VAL A 267 -8.16 18.96 21.71
N HIS A 268 -7.07 19.13 22.47
CA HIS A 268 -7.11 19.97 23.66
C HIS A 268 -7.37 21.39 23.14
N GLY A 269 -8.66 21.77 23.10
CA GLY A 269 -9.12 23.13 22.85
C GLY A 269 -8.73 24.08 23.97
#